data_AF-A0A2W7BQB2-F1
#
_entry.id   AF-A0A2W7BQB2-F1
#
_cell.length_a   1.000
_cell.length_b   1.000
_cell.length_c   1.000
_cell.angle_alpha   90.00
_cell.angle_beta   90.00
_cell.angle_gamma   90.00
#
_symmetry.space_group_name_H-M   'P 1'
#
loop_
_entity.id
_entity.type
_entity.pdbx_description
1 polymer ?
#
loop_
_entity_poly.entity_id
_entity_poly.type
_entity_poly.pdbx_seq_one_letter_code
_entity_poly.pdbx_strand_id
1 'polypeptide(L)' 'MNAKSFELSLEQQFQLQCLQQEFHDLDHDAVIGHLLDAMQQLMVRDNLIRDLMRKAPI' A
#
# COMPACT_ATOMS: atom_id res chain seq x y z
N MET A 1 -8.43 -17.77 7.84
CA MET A 1 -8.38 -16.80 6.73
C MET A 1 -8.02 -17.55 5.46
N ASN A 2 -8.71 -17.27 4.34
CA ASN A 2 -8.41 -17.89 3.05
C ASN A 2 -7.09 -17.30 2.51
N ALA A 3 -6.16 -18.14 2.07
CA ALA A 3 -4.87 -17.68 1.55
C ALA A 3 -5.02 -16.70 0.37
N LYS A 4 -6.11 -16.82 -0.40
CA LYS A 4 -6.45 -15.93 -1.51
C LYS A 4 -6.80 -14.51 -1.09
N SER A 5 -7.10 -14.25 0.18
CA SER A 5 -7.46 -12.90 0.65
C SER A 5 -6.29 -11.92 0.64
N PHE A 6 -5.05 -12.41 0.46
CA PHE A 6 -3.85 -11.59 0.33
C PHE A 6 -3.30 -11.55 -1.10
N GLU A 7 -3.94 -12.25 -2.04
CA GLU A 7 -3.59 -12.17 -3.46
C GLU A 7 -4.10 -10.84 -4.02
N LEU A 8 -3.24 -10.15 -4.77
CA LEU A 8 -3.64 -8.94 -5.47
C LEU A 8 -4.61 -9.27 -6.59
N SER A 9 -5.68 -8.49 -6.71
CA SER A 9 -6.54 -8.48 -7.90
C SER A 9 -5.75 -8.10 -9.16
N LEU A 10 -6.30 -8.42 -10.33
CA LEU A 10 -5.68 -8.09 -11.62
C LEU A 10 -5.46 -6.57 -11.73
N GLU A 11 -6.42 -5.77 -11.28
CA GLU A 11 -6.37 -4.31 -11.29
C GLU A 11 -5.26 -3.78 -10.38
N GLN A 12 -5.09 -4.37 -9.19
CA GLN A 12 -4.00 -4.01 -8.27
C GLN A 12 -2.63 -4.39 -8.84
N GLN A 13 -2.52 -5.55 -9.51
CA GLN A 13 -1.30 -5.95 -10.21
C GLN A 13 -0.96 -5.00 -11.35
N PHE A 14 -1.97 -4.59 -12.14
CA PHE A 14 -1.79 -3.60 -13.19
C PHE A 14 -1.33 -2.25 -12.64
N GLN A 15 -1.94 -1.78 -11.54
CA GLN A 15 -1.54 -0.53 -10.90
C GLN A 15 -0.10 -0.58 -10.37
N LEU A 16 0.37 -1.73 -9.87
CA LEU A 16 1.78 -1.90 -9.50
C LEU A 16 2.71 -1.77 -10.70
N GLN A 17 2.32 -2.27 -11.87
CA GLN A 17 3.11 -2.11 -13.09
C GLN A 17 3.19 -0.63 -13.53
N CYS A 18 2.08 0.09 -13.49
CA CYS A 18 2.07 1.54 -13.76
C CYS A 18 2.97 2.30 -12.78
N LEU A 19 2.88 2.00 -11.49
CA LEU A 19 3.73 2.63 -10.47
C LEU A 19 5.21 2.36 -10.71
N GLN A 20 5.58 1.13 -11.10
CA GLN A 20 6.97 0.81 -11.44
C GLN A 20 7.50 1.62 -12.62
N GLN A 21 6.65 1.86 -13.63
CA GLN A 21 7.00 2.70 -14.77
C GLN A 21 7.15 4.17 -14.37
N GLU A 22 6.25 4.69 -13.53
CA GLU A 22 6.34 6.05 -13.01
C GLU A 22 7.65 6.30 -12.26
N PHE A 23 8.13 5.33 -11.49
CA PHE A 23 9.35 5.44 -10.69
C PHE A 23 10.64 5.29 -11.50
N HIS A 24 10.58 4.75 -12.72
CA HIS A 24 11.75 4.56 -13.57
C HIS A 24 12.43 5.90 -13.93
N ASP A 25 11.64 6.96 -14.08
CA ASP A 25 12.11 8.27 -14.52
C ASP A 25 12.28 9.27 -13.37
N LEU A 26 12.13 8.83 -12.11
CA LEU A 26 12.28 9.68 -10.94
C LEU A 26 13.74 9.76 -10.48
N ASP A 27 14.12 10.96 -10.05
CA ASP A 27 15.42 11.17 -9.42
C ASP A 27 15.44 10.62 -7.98
N HIS A 28 16.62 10.33 -7.46
CA HIS A 28 16.81 9.63 -6.18
C HIS A 28 16.06 10.30 -5.01
N ASP A 29 16.14 11.62 -4.90
CA ASP A 29 15.51 12.36 -3.81
C ASP A 29 13.97 12.33 -3.90
N ALA A 30 13.42 12.30 -5.12
CA ALA A 30 11.98 12.15 -5.32
C ALA A 30 11.51 10.76 -4.89
N VAL A 31 12.27 9.70 -5.23
CA VAL A 31 11.98 8.33 -4.79
C VAL A 31 12.00 8.23 -3.26
N ILE A 32 12.99 8.83 -2.59
CA ILE A 32 13.03 8.88 -1.12
C ILE A 32 11.80 9.58 -0.55
N GLY A 33 11.40 10.72 -1.13
CA GLY A 33 10.19 11.44 -0.73
C GLY A 33 8.95 10.54 -0.79
N HIS A 34 8.75 9.86 -1.92
CA HIS A 34 7.64 8.92 -2.08
C HIS A 34 7.68 7.76 -1.10
N LEU A 35 8.86 7.24 -0.77
CA LEU A 35 9.01 6.17 0.21
C LEU A 35 8.58 6.62 1.61
N LEU A 36 9.02 7.81 2.03
CA LEU A 36 8.65 8.37 3.34
C LEU A 36 7.14 8.59 3.44
N ASP A 37 6.52 9.13 2.39
CA ASP A 37 5.06 9.31 2.32
C ASP A 37 4.32 7.97 2.39
N ALA A 38 4.78 6.96 1.65
CA ALA A 38 4.20 5.63 1.68
C ALA A 38 4.30 4.99 3.07
N MET A 39 5.45 5.12 3.74
CA MET A 39 5.63 4.64 5.12
C MET A 39 4.65 5.31 6.09
N GLN A 40 4.47 6.63 6.00
CA GLN A 40 3.50 7.34 6.82
C GLN A 40 2.07 6.84 6.57
N GLN A 41 1.69 6.65 5.30
CA GLN A 41 0.37 6.16 4.94
C GLN A 41 0.12 4.74 5.48
N LEU A 42 1.13 3.86 5.44
CA LEU A 42 1.04 2.52 6.03
C LEU A 42 0.74 2.57 7.53
N MET A 43 1.42 3.45 8.30
CA MET A 43 1.16 3.61 9.74
C MET A 43 -0.28 4.08 10.02
N VAL A 44 -0.81 4.99 9.19
CA VAL A 44 -2.20 5.46 9.32
C VAL A 44 -3.18 4.33 9.00
N ARG A 45 -2.93 3.55 7.95
CA ARG A 45 -3.75 2.38 7.57
C ARG A 45 -3.75 1.32 8.67
N ASP A 46 -2.61 1.06 9.31
CA ASP A 46 -2.50 0.14 10.44
C ASP A 46 -3.38 0.57 11.62
N ASN A 47 -3.35 1.86 11.97
CA ASN A 47 -4.19 2.39 13.04
C ASN A 47 -5.68 2.26 12.70
N LEU A 48 -6.07 2.52 11.45
CA LEU A 48 -7.44 2.35 10.99
C LEU A 48 -7.87 0.88 11.04
N ILE A 49 -7.06 -0.05 10.54
CA ILE A 49 -7.35 -1.49 10.60
C ILE A 49 -7.54 -1.92 12.06
N ARG A 50 -6.65 -1.48 12.97
CA ARG A 50 -6.76 -1.78 14.41
C ARG A 50 -8.06 -1.25 15.01
N ASP A 51 -8.48 -0.04 14.65
CA ASP A 51 -9.74 0.55 15.12
C ASP A 51 -10.96 -0.22 14.58
N LEU A 52 -10.96 -0.57 13.28
CA LEU A 52 -12.00 -1.38 12.67
C LEU A 52 -12.10 -2.76 13.31
N MET A 53 -10.97 -3.41 13.59
CA MET A 53 -10.95 -4.70 14.29
C MET A 53 -11.50 -4.62 15.72
N ARG A 54 -11.26 -3.50 16.43
CA ARG A 54 -11.85 -3.29 17.77
C ARG A 54 -13.35 -3.08 17.73
N LYS A 55 -13.85 -2.44 16.66
CA LYS A 55 -15.27 -2.11 16.48
C LYS A 55 -16.07 -3.24 15.84
N ALA A 56 -15.41 -4.14 15.12
CA ALA A 56 -16.03 -5.34 14.59
C ALA A 56 -16.31 -6.30 15.76
N PRO A 57 -17.57 -6.62 16.08
CA PRO A 57 -17.88 -7.71 17.00
C PRO A 57 -17.48 -9.01 16.29
N ILE A 58 -16.33 -9.56 16.67
CA ILE A 58 -15.91 -10.91 16.26
C ILE A 58 -16.65 -11.92 17.12
#